data_AF-J2ZRI5-F1
#
_entry.id   AF-J2ZRI5-F1
#
_cell.length_a   1.000
_cell.length_b   1.000
_cell.length_c   1.000
_cell.angle_alpha   90.00
_cell.angle_beta   90.00
_cell.angle_gamma   90.00
#
_symmetry.space_group_name_H-M   'P 1'
#
loop_
_entity.id
_entity.type
_entity.pdbx_description
1 polymer ?
#
loop_
_entity_poly.entity_id
_entity_poly.type
_entity_poly.pdbx_seq_one_letter_code
_entity_poly.pdbx_strand_id
1 'polypeptide(L)'
;MYRPTMIVLAAMAAAAPAAALADTPRELLTTAAFQAPDKARALALVGQAISAADRILAKRAGDHEASLQRGIAIGYRGKLTRSRSDVKASLVIFERLAAQNPRDAEVQMAIAGWHLGAIDQLGSFLARTALGAKGAAGQAALDRAVALGGDRAFYPGLGALLHIRTDHSDVAQARKWAEAAASSRTPTTLDGLMKRAAISILPALRANDGKAAAAQARKLLPFGKLED
;
A
#
# COMPACT_ATOMS: atom_id res chain seq x y z
N MET A 1 0.43 -59.40 -47.49
CA MET A 1 0.59 -58.81 -46.14
C MET A 1 0.42 -57.30 -46.24
N TYR A 2 -0.64 -56.78 -45.59
CA TYR A 2 -0.92 -55.42 -45.10
C TYR A 2 -0.46 -54.17 -45.89
N ARG A 3 -1.45 -53.34 -46.27
CA ARG A 3 -1.34 -51.87 -46.20
C ARG A 3 -2.66 -51.29 -45.66
N PRO A 4 -2.63 -50.49 -44.57
CA PRO A 4 -3.83 -50.09 -43.85
C PRO A 4 -4.40 -48.77 -44.36
N THR A 5 -5.72 -48.67 -44.26
CA THR A 5 -6.57 -47.50 -44.47
C THR A 5 -6.17 -46.35 -43.51
N MET A 6 -5.93 -45.16 -44.05
CA MET A 6 -5.76 -43.94 -43.24
C MET A 6 -7.11 -43.49 -42.68
N ILE A 7 -7.22 -43.38 -41.37
CA ILE A 7 -8.28 -42.64 -40.68
C ILE A 7 -7.68 -41.30 -40.25
N VAL A 8 -8.23 -40.21 -40.77
CA VAL A 8 -7.91 -38.84 -40.33
C VAL A 8 -8.76 -38.53 -39.09
N LEU A 9 -8.13 -38.47 -37.91
CA LEU A 9 -8.75 -37.91 -36.71
C LEU A 9 -8.60 -36.38 -36.75
N ALA A 10 -9.72 -35.67 -36.90
CA ALA A 10 -9.78 -34.22 -36.67
C ALA A 10 -9.84 -33.96 -35.15
N ALA A 11 -8.75 -33.44 -34.58
CA ALA A 11 -8.74 -32.96 -33.20
C ALA A 11 -9.36 -31.55 -33.14
N MET A 12 -10.59 -31.45 -32.65
CA MET A 12 -11.17 -30.16 -32.24
C MET A 12 -10.52 -29.72 -30.93
N ALA A 13 -9.58 -28.79 -31.01
CA ALA A 13 -9.07 -28.06 -29.85
C ALA A 13 -10.13 -27.05 -29.38
N ALA A 14 -10.87 -27.39 -28.33
CA ALA A 14 -11.69 -26.42 -27.61
C ALA A 14 -10.76 -25.46 -26.85
N ALA A 15 -10.52 -24.27 -27.42
CA ALA A 15 -9.89 -23.18 -26.70
C ALA A 15 -10.84 -22.70 -25.60
N ALA A 16 -10.56 -23.06 -24.34
CA ALA A 16 -11.22 -22.45 -23.20
C ALA A 16 -10.89 -20.94 -23.19
N PRO A 17 -11.87 -20.05 -23.05
CA PRO A 17 -11.60 -18.63 -22.95
C PRO A 17 -10.77 -18.38 -21.69
N ALA A 18 -9.61 -17.72 -21.85
CA ALA A 18 -8.83 -17.22 -20.74
C ALA A 18 -9.76 -16.38 -19.86
N ALA A 19 -10.05 -16.83 -18.64
CA ALA A 19 -10.76 -16.03 -17.67
C ALA A 19 -9.97 -14.72 -17.54
N ALA A 20 -10.58 -13.60 -17.93
CA ALA A 20 -10.04 -12.29 -17.66
C ALA A 20 -9.76 -12.24 -16.16
N LEU A 21 -8.48 -12.15 -15.77
CA LEU A 21 -8.08 -12.00 -14.38
C LEU A 21 -8.71 -10.70 -13.91
N ALA A 22 -9.81 -10.78 -13.16
CA ALA A 22 -10.46 -9.61 -12.61
C ALA A 22 -9.46 -8.92 -11.67
N ASP A 23 -9.24 -7.62 -11.88
CA ASP A 23 -8.34 -6.83 -11.04
C ASP A 23 -8.65 -7.08 -9.55
N THR A 24 -7.62 -7.47 -8.80
CA THR A 24 -7.72 -7.68 -7.36
C THR A 24 -7.92 -6.33 -6.65
N PRO A 25 -8.53 -6.32 -5.44
CA PRO A 25 -8.65 -5.08 -4.65
C PRO A 25 -7.31 -4.35 -4.49
N ARG A 26 -6.20 -5.08 -4.34
CA ARG A 26 -4.84 -4.54 -4.22
C ARG A 26 -4.36 -3.84 -5.49
N GLU A 27 -4.62 -4.41 -6.66
CA GLU A 27 -4.25 -3.81 -7.95
C GLU A 27 -5.02 -2.52 -8.18
N LEU A 28 -6.33 -2.54 -7.93
CA LEU A 28 -7.18 -1.34 -7.99
C LEU A 28 -6.66 -0.23 -7.06
N LEU A 29 -6.29 -0.57 -5.83
CA LEU A 29 -5.76 0.39 -4.86
C LEU A 29 -4.37 0.91 -5.23
N THR A 30 -3.51 0.06 -5.80
CA THR A 30 -2.18 0.47 -6.27
C THR A 30 -2.31 1.47 -7.42
N THR A 31 -3.20 1.20 -8.37
CA THR A 31 -3.50 2.12 -9.48
C THR A 31 -4.11 3.42 -8.96
N ALA A 32 -5.08 3.34 -8.05
CA ALA A 32 -5.71 4.51 -7.45
C ALA A 32 -4.68 5.42 -6.76
N ALA A 33 -3.80 4.84 -5.93
CA ALA A 33 -2.87 5.57 -5.09
C ALA A 33 -1.74 6.26 -5.87
N PHE A 34 -1.24 5.65 -6.94
CA PHE A 34 0.01 6.07 -7.56
C PHE A 34 -0.09 6.46 -9.04
N GLN A 35 -1.19 6.12 -9.70
CA GLN A 35 -1.33 6.25 -11.16
C GLN A 35 -2.61 6.98 -11.59
N ALA A 36 -3.56 7.23 -10.68
CA ALA A 36 -4.75 7.99 -11.02
C ALA A 36 -4.37 9.42 -11.47
N PRO A 37 -4.92 9.89 -12.61
CA PRO A 37 -4.62 11.23 -13.13
C PRO A 37 -5.27 12.34 -12.28
N ASP A 38 -6.38 12.02 -11.62
CA ASP A 38 -7.15 12.97 -10.83
C ASP A 38 -7.87 12.26 -9.67
N LYS A 39 -8.43 13.09 -8.79
CA LYS A 39 -9.18 12.66 -7.60
C LYS A 39 -10.44 11.86 -7.92
N ALA A 40 -11.16 12.20 -9.00
CA ALA A 40 -12.40 11.52 -9.36
C ALA A 40 -12.10 10.09 -9.80
N ARG A 41 -11.06 9.89 -10.62
CA ARG A 41 -10.59 8.57 -11.05
C ARG A 41 -10.06 7.76 -9.87
N ALA A 42 -9.31 8.38 -8.96
CA ALA A 42 -8.85 7.73 -7.74
C ALA A 42 -10.02 7.22 -6.88
N LEU A 43 -11.04 8.06 -6.66
CA LEU A 43 -12.25 7.68 -5.91
C LEU A 43 -13.02 6.54 -6.58
N ALA A 44 -13.15 6.55 -7.91
CA ALA A 44 -13.82 5.48 -8.64
C ALA A 44 -13.11 4.13 -8.46
N LEU A 45 -11.77 4.10 -8.57
CA LEU A 45 -10.97 2.90 -8.36
C LEU A 45 -11.05 2.41 -6.90
N VAL A 46 -11.02 3.33 -5.93
CA VAL A 46 -11.22 3.00 -4.51
C VAL A 46 -12.60 2.37 -4.28
N GLY A 47 -13.66 2.91 -4.88
CA GLY A 47 -15.00 2.35 -4.81
C GLY A 47 -15.07 0.91 -5.37
N GLN A 48 -14.42 0.69 -6.52
CA GLN A 48 -14.32 -0.65 -7.12
C GLN A 48 -13.58 -1.63 -6.20
N ALA A 49 -12.49 -1.18 -5.54
CA ALA A 49 -11.74 -2.01 -4.60
C ALA A 49 -12.58 -2.39 -3.38
N ILE A 50 -13.39 -1.47 -2.83
CA ILE A 50 -14.33 -1.76 -1.73
C ILE A 50 -15.33 -2.84 -2.18
N SER A 51 -15.99 -2.64 -3.33
CA SER A 51 -16.96 -3.61 -3.84
C SER A 51 -16.34 -4.97 -4.14
N ALA A 52 -15.10 -5.01 -4.64
CA ALA A 52 -14.39 -6.26 -4.89
C ALA A 52 -14.05 -6.99 -3.60
N ALA A 53 -13.56 -6.28 -2.57
CA ALA A 53 -13.28 -6.85 -1.27
C ALA A 53 -14.57 -7.35 -0.58
N ASP A 54 -15.66 -6.58 -0.64
CA ASP A 54 -16.96 -6.96 -0.08
C ASP A 54 -17.50 -8.26 -0.73
N ARG A 55 -17.35 -8.43 -2.05
CA ARG A 55 -17.73 -9.68 -2.73
C ARG A 55 -16.90 -10.88 -2.27
N ILE A 56 -15.62 -10.69 -1.96
CA ILE A 56 -14.77 -11.76 -1.42
C ILE A 56 -15.24 -12.11 0.01
N LEU A 57 -15.46 -11.10 0.85
CA LEU A 57 -15.88 -11.28 2.24
C LEU A 57 -17.28 -11.90 2.35
N ALA A 58 -18.19 -11.61 1.41
CA ALA A 58 -19.50 -12.26 1.36
C ALA A 58 -19.39 -13.78 1.13
N LYS A 59 -18.35 -14.23 0.42
CA LYS A 59 -18.07 -15.67 0.19
C LYS A 59 -17.18 -16.28 1.28
N ARG A 60 -16.29 -15.47 1.86
CA ARG A 60 -15.26 -15.87 2.82
C ARG A 60 -15.09 -14.78 3.87
N ALA A 61 -15.96 -14.77 4.89
CA ALA A 61 -16.02 -13.70 5.89
C ALA A 61 -14.71 -13.48 6.67
N GLY A 62 -13.87 -14.51 6.78
CA GLY A 62 -12.55 -14.46 7.43
C GLY A 62 -11.38 -14.21 6.48
N ASP A 63 -11.61 -13.82 5.22
CA ASP A 63 -10.52 -13.57 4.28
C ASP A 63 -9.68 -12.36 4.73
N HIS A 64 -8.43 -12.64 5.14
CA HIS A 64 -7.52 -11.66 5.69
C HIS A 64 -7.16 -10.58 4.67
N GLU A 65 -6.78 -10.97 3.46
CA GLU A 65 -6.38 -10.04 2.40
C GLU A 65 -7.53 -9.11 2.02
N ALA A 66 -8.73 -9.65 1.81
CA ALA A 66 -9.90 -8.84 1.51
C ALA A 66 -10.24 -7.87 2.65
N SER A 67 -10.10 -8.30 3.91
CA SER A 67 -10.30 -7.42 5.07
C SER A 67 -9.28 -6.28 5.11
N LEU A 68 -8.00 -6.57 4.87
CA LEU A 68 -6.93 -5.58 4.82
C LEU A 68 -7.15 -4.58 3.69
N GLN A 69 -7.35 -5.06 2.46
CA GLN A 69 -7.59 -4.19 1.30
C GLN A 69 -8.84 -3.35 1.47
N ARG A 70 -9.93 -3.90 2.06
CA ARG A 70 -11.12 -3.12 2.40
C ARG A 70 -10.81 -1.99 3.38
N GLY A 71 -10.02 -2.27 4.42
CA GLY A 71 -9.57 -1.26 5.38
C GLY A 71 -8.78 -0.13 4.71
N ILE A 72 -7.82 -0.49 3.84
CA ILE A 72 -7.03 0.47 3.06
C ILE A 72 -7.93 1.31 2.16
N ALA A 73 -8.86 0.69 1.44
CA ALA A 73 -9.78 1.36 0.53
C ALA A 73 -10.70 2.36 1.26
N ILE A 74 -11.25 1.97 2.42
CA ILE A 74 -12.05 2.88 3.26
C ILE A 74 -11.19 4.05 3.75
N GLY A 75 -9.96 3.80 4.20
CA GLY A 75 -9.04 4.86 4.61
C GLY A 75 -8.70 5.83 3.47
N TYR A 76 -8.48 5.30 2.26
CA TYR A 76 -8.24 6.10 1.06
C TYR A 76 -9.46 6.93 0.67
N ARG A 77 -10.67 6.35 0.71
CA ARG A 77 -11.91 7.09 0.51
C ARG A 77 -12.02 8.22 1.52
N GLY A 78 -11.77 7.94 2.80
CA GLY A 78 -11.76 8.93 3.87
C GLY A 78 -10.78 10.07 3.64
N LYS A 79 -9.55 9.76 3.19
CA LYS A 79 -8.54 10.78 2.84
C LYS A 79 -9.00 11.66 1.68
N LEU A 80 -9.52 11.08 0.61
CA LEU A 80 -9.94 11.82 -0.59
C LEU A 80 -11.21 12.65 -0.34
N THR A 81 -12.17 12.16 0.45
CA THR A 81 -13.42 12.86 0.75
C THR A 81 -13.39 13.69 2.04
N ARG A 82 -12.28 13.68 2.77
CA ARG A 82 -12.14 14.28 4.11
C ARG A 82 -13.16 13.70 5.13
N SER A 83 -13.58 12.45 4.94
CA SER A 83 -14.51 11.75 5.81
C SER A 83 -13.81 11.20 7.06
N ARG A 84 -14.04 11.84 8.22
CA ARG A 84 -13.50 11.39 9.51
C ARG A 84 -14.01 10.02 9.92
N SER A 85 -15.26 9.69 9.58
CA SER A 85 -15.85 8.39 9.91
C SER A 85 -15.16 7.26 9.15
N ASP A 86 -14.91 7.43 7.86
CA ASP A 86 -14.17 6.45 7.05
C ASP A 86 -12.73 6.29 7.56
N VAL A 87 -12.03 7.40 7.84
CA VAL A 87 -10.68 7.35 8.41
C VAL A 87 -10.68 6.56 9.72
N LYS A 88 -11.59 6.84 10.66
CA LYS A 88 -11.68 6.07 11.91
C LYS A 88 -12.04 4.60 11.68
N ALA A 89 -12.98 4.31 10.79
CA ALA A 89 -13.40 2.95 10.48
C ALA A 89 -12.25 2.11 9.92
N SER A 90 -11.37 2.69 9.10
CA SER A 90 -10.17 1.98 8.60
C SER A 90 -9.22 1.56 9.71
N LEU A 91 -8.97 2.42 10.72
CA LEU A 91 -8.10 2.07 11.85
C LEU A 91 -8.68 0.90 12.65
N VAL A 92 -9.98 0.91 12.92
CA VAL A 92 -10.65 -0.18 13.64
C VAL A 92 -10.45 -1.52 12.92
N ILE A 93 -10.47 -1.52 11.58
CA ILE A 93 -10.18 -2.73 10.79
C ILE A 93 -8.73 -3.17 11.00
N PHE A 94 -7.77 -2.26 10.90
CA PHE A 94 -6.35 -2.59 11.07
C PHE A 94 -6.03 -3.08 12.48
N GLU A 95 -6.56 -2.43 13.51
CA GLU A 95 -6.36 -2.83 14.92
C GLU A 95 -6.92 -4.23 15.17
N ARG A 96 -8.09 -4.55 14.62
CA ARG A 96 -8.66 -5.90 14.70
C ARG A 96 -7.79 -6.94 14.01
N LEU A 97 -7.26 -6.65 12.82
CA LEU A 97 -6.35 -7.56 12.11
C LEU A 97 -5.03 -7.74 12.89
N ALA A 98 -4.50 -6.66 13.46
CA ALA A 98 -3.29 -6.71 14.27
C ALA A 98 -3.49 -7.50 15.57
N ALA A 99 -4.68 -7.44 16.18
CA ALA A 99 -5.01 -8.25 17.33
C ALA A 99 -5.06 -9.76 17.01
N GLN A 100 -5.47 -10.13 15.79
CA GLN A 100 -5.49 -11.52 15.33
C GLN A 100 -4.09 -12.03 14.97
N ASN A 101 -3.27 -11.19 14.34
CA ASN A 101 -1.89 -11.50 13.99
C ASN A 101 -0.97 -10.29 14.21
N PRO A 102 -0.37 -10.14 15.40
CA PRO A 102 0.52 -9.01 15.70
C PRO A 102 1.79 -8.98 14.84
N ARG A 103 2.17 -10.12 14.23
CA ARG A 103 3.34 -10.29 13.37
C ARG A 103 3.07 -10.01 11.89
N ASP A 104 1.88 -9.53 11.56
CA ASP A 104 1.53 -9.16 10.19
C ASP A 104 2.17 -7.83 9.79
N ALA A 105 3.21 -7.92 8.95
CA ALA A 105 3.97 -6.75 8.52
C ALA A 105 3.12 -5.73 7.72
N GLU A 106 2.17 -6.19 6.90
CA GLU A 106 1.34 -5.28 6.08
C GLU A 106 0.31 -4.56 6.95
N VAL A 107 -0.27 -5.23 7.94
CA VAL A 107 -1.16 -4.58 8.91
C VAL A 107 -0.40 -3.56 9.77
N GLN A 108 0.80 -3.90 10.26
CA GLN A 108 1.63 -2.93 10.99
C GLN A 108 1.96 -1.72 10.11
N MET A 109 2.25 -1.92 8.82
CA MET A 109 2.49 -0.83 7.88
C MET A 109 1.24 0.04 7.67
N ALA A 110 0.05 -0.56 7.59
CA ALA A 110 -1.21 0.17 7.48
C ALA A 110 -1.49 1.04 8.72
N ILE A 111 -1.24 0.51 9.93
CA ILE A 111 -1.35 1.26 11.18
C ILE A 111 -0.36 2.44 11.22
N ALA A 112 0.89 2.20 10.81
CA ALA A 112 1.90 3.24 10.71
C ALA A 112 1.47 4.35 9.75
N GLY A 113 1.06 3.97 8.54
CA GLY A 113 0.56 4.90 7.53
C GLY A 113 -0.65 5.71 8.00
N TRP A 114 -1.56 5.09 8.77
CA TRP A 114 -2.72 5.77 9.34
C TRP A 114 -2.31 6.86 10.34
N HIS A 115 -1.50 6.52 11.34
CA HIS A 115 -1.09 7.48 12.38
C HIS A 115 -0.20 8.59 11.82
N LEU A 116 0.85 8.22 11.08
CA LEU A 116 1.82 9.18 10.55
C LEU A 116 1.22 10.02 9.42
N GLY A 117 0.33 9.44 8.61
CA GLY A 117 -0.43 10.17 7.60
C GLY A 117 -1.38 11.21 8.19
N ALA A 118 -2.12 10.85 9.24
CA ALA A 118 -3.00 11.79 9.93
C ALA A 118 -2.23 12.98 10.54
N ILE A 119 -1.06 12.70 11.12
CA ILE A 119 -0.19 13.74 11.71
C ILE A 119 0.39 14.66 10.64
N ASP A 120 0.86 14.11 9.52
CA ASP A 120 1.37 14.94 8.41
C ASP A 120 0.27 15.84 7.82
N GLN A 121 -0.95 15.33 7.69
CA GLN A 121 -2.05 16.08 7.06
C GLN A 121 -2.70 17.13 7.98
N LEU A 122 -2.86 16.83 9.28
CA LEU A 122 -3.61 17.70 10.20
C LEU A 122 -2.71 18.41 11.24
N GLY A 123 -1.44 18.03 11.31
CA GLY A 123 -0.57 18.37 12.44
C GLY A 123 -0.87 17.54 13.69
N SER A 124 0.12 17.40 14.56
CA SER A 124 0.06 16.51 15.74
C SER A 124 -1.11 16.80 16.69
N PHE A 125 -1.47 18.07 16.90
CA PHE A 125 -2.55 18.44 17.81
C PHE A 125 -3.92 18.02 17.28
N LEU A 126 -4.28 18.45 16.06
CA LEU A 126 -5.58 18.11 15.47
C LEU A 126 -5.69 16.62 15.13
N ALA A 127 -4.62 15.99 14.66
CA ALA A 127 -4.63 14.55 14.40
C ALA A 127 -4.95 13.75 15.68
N ARG A 128 -4.38 14.16 16.82
CA ARG A 128 -4.67 13.55 18.11
C ARG A 128 -6.11 13.80 18.56
N THR A 129 -6.57 15.06 18.54
CA THR A 129 -7.89 15.42 19.10
C THR A 129 -9.05 14.98 18.22
N ALA A 130 -8.93 15.11 16.90
CA ALA A 130 -10.02 14.78 15.97
C ALA A 130 -10.09 13.28 15.65
N LEU A 131 -8.92 12.64 15.49
CA LEU A 131 -8.83 11.26 15.00
C LEU A 131 -8.29 10.28 16.04
N GLY A 132 -7.58 10.73 17.08
CA GLY A 132 -6.92 9.85 18.04
C GLY A 132 -5.52 9.41 17.60
N ALA A 133 -4.90 10.10 16.64
CA ALA A 133 -3.60 9.71 16.13
C ALA A 133 -2.47 9.91 17.16
N LYS A 134 -1.53 8.96 17.19
CA LYS A 134 -0.40 8.93 18.12
C LYS A 134 0.89 8.66 17.34
N GLY A 135 1.80 9.63 17.32
CA GLY A 135 3.07 9.52 16.58
C GLY A 135 3.91 8.34 17.04
N ALA A 136 4.06 8.15 18.35
CA ALA A 136 4.80 7.02 18.91
C ALA A 136 4.20 5.65 18.52
N ALA A 137 2.87 5.54 18.45
CA ALA A 137 2.22 4.30 18.00
C ALA A 137 2.47 4.06 16.49
N GLY A 138 2.40 5.13 15.69
CA GLY A 138 2.73 5.08 14.26
C GLY A 138 4.18 4.65 14.02
N GLN A 139 5.14 5.22 14.74
CA GLN A 139 6.55 4.87 14.61
C GLN A 139 6.82 3.43 15.05
N ALA A 140 6.28 3.01 16.20
CA ALA A 140 6.45 1.64 16.67
C ALA A 140 5.85 0.61 15.68
N ALA A 141 4.73 0.92 15.05
CA ALA A 141 4.15 0.08 14.01
C ALA A 141 5.03 0.08 12.74
N LEU A 142 5.63 1.23 12.38
CA LEU A 142 6.53 1.33 11.23
C LEU A 142 7.78 0.46 11.42
N ASP A 143 8.42 0.57 12.58
CA ASP A 143 9.61 -0.20 12.92
C ASP A 143 9.31 -1.71 12.88
N ARG A 144 8.16 -2.13 13.42
CA ARG A 144 7.71 -3.53 13.36
C ARG A 144 7.47 -3.98 11.92
N ALA A 145 6.80 -3.17 11.11
CA ALA A 145 6.51 -3.51 9.72
C ALA A 145 7.80 -3.74 8.92
N VAL A 146 8.80 -2.88 9.10
CA VAL A 146 10.11 -3.03 8.45
C VAL A 146 10.85 -4.27 8.98
N ALA A 147 10.83 -4.51 10.29
CA ALA A 147 11.49 -5.67 10.88
C ALA A 147 10.84 -7.02 10.48
N LEU A 148 9.52 -7.06 10.34
CA LEU A 148 8.76 -8.26 9.99
C LEU A 148 8.68 -8.50 8.47
N GLY A 149 8.93 -7.47 7.67
CA GLY A 149 8.71 -7.45 6.23
C GLY A 149 9.59 -8.38 5.38
N GLY A 150 10.61 -8.99 5.99
CA GLY A 150 11.59 -9.83 5.30
C GLY A 150 12.36 -9.05 4.22
N ASP A 151 12.76 -9.74 3.15
CA ASP A 151 13.55 -9.17 2.04
C ASP A 151 12.68 -8.50 0.95
N ARG A 152 11.52 -7.97 1.31
CA ARG A 152 10.62 -7.26 0.38
C ARG A 152 10.92 -5.77 0.39
N ALA A 153 11.16 -5.19 -0.77
CA ALA A 153 11.47 -3.76 -0.89
C ALA A 153 10.33 -2.83 -0.44
N PHE A 154 9.08 -3.31 -0.42
CA PHE A 154 7.92 -2.53 0.01
C PHE A 154 8.10 -1.91 1.41
N TYR A 155 8.47 -2.70 2.41
CA TYR A 155 8.47 -2.25 3.80
C TYR A 155 9.55 -1.20 4.11
N PRO A 156 10.85 -1.44 3.86
CA PRO A 156 11.86 -0.41 4.06
C PRO A 156 11.66 0.78 3.11
N GLY A 157 11.12 0.56 1.90
CA GLY A 157 10.90 1.64 0.94
C GLY A 157 9.80 2.61 1.41
N LEU A 158 8.64 2.10 1.81
CA LEU A 158 7.58 2.91 2.39
C LEU A 158 7.99 3.48 3.76
N GLY A 159 8.73 2.69 4.55
CA GLY A 159 9.35 3.12 5.81
C GLY A 159 10.18 4.38 5.66
N ALA A 160 11.12 4.40 4.72
CA ALA A 160 11.97 5.56 4.46
C ALA A 160 11.17 6.82 4.11
N LEU A 161 10.14 6.68 3.26
CA LEU A 161 9.28 7.79 2.83
C LEU A 161 8.44 8.35 3.98
N LEU A 162 7.83 7.48 4.79
CA LEU A 162 7.02 7.89 5.93
C LEU A 162 7.89 8.55 7.01
N HIS A 163 9.06 7.96 7.30
CA HIS A 163 9.99 8.45 8.31
C HIS A 163 10.50 9.85 7.98
N ILE A 164 11.11 10.03 6.80
CA ILE A 164 11.71 11.32 6.45
C ILE A 164 10.69 12.44 6.31
N ARG A 165 9.45 12.10 5.95
CA ARG A 165 8.35 13.07 5.90
C ARG A 165 7.98 13.57 7.29
N THR A 166 7.98 12.69 8.29
CA THR A 166 7.61 13.02 9.67
C THR A 166 8.76 13.65 10.44
N ASP A 167 9.97 13.13 10.29
CA ASP A 167 11.20 13.66 10.88
C ASP A 167 12.27 13.82 9.79
N HIS A 168 12.35 15.03 9.24
CA HIS A 168 13.31 15.36 8.20
C HIS A 168 14.72 15.63 8.75
N SER A 169 14.93 15.53 10.07
CA SER A 169 16.26 15.64 10.69
C SER A 169 16.94 14.28 10.81
N ASP A 170 16.17 13.20 10.94
CA ASP A 170 16.70 11.83 11.00
C ASP A 170 16.94 11.24 9.60
N VAL A 171 17.87 11.86 8.88
CA VAL A 171 18.31 11.43 7.56
C VAL A 171 18.97 10.06 7.61
N ALA A 172 19.69 9.75 8.69
CA ALA A 172 20.45 8.50 8.83
C ALA A 172 19.53 7.28 8.78
N GLN A 173 18.43 7.30 9.55
CA GLN A 173 17.48 6.19 9.57
C GLN A 173 16.72 6.06 8.24
N ALA A 174 16.27 7.18 7.66
CA ALA A 174 15.60 7.15 6.35
C ALA A 174 16.52 6.62 5.24
N ARG A 175 17.80 7.03 5.25
CA ARG A 175 18.81 6.53 4.30
C ARG A 175 19.03 5.04 4.45
N LYS A 176 19.19 4.54 5.68
CA LYS A 176 19.36 3.10 5.96
C LYS A 176 18.22 2.28 5.35
N TRP A 177 16.98 2.70 5.55
CA TRP A 177 15.82 2.02 4.96
C TRP A 177 15.73 2.19 3.45
N ALA A 178 16.04 3.36 2.91
CA ALA A 178 16.02 3.57 1.46
C ALA A 178 17.09 2.71 0.73
N GLU A 179 18.28 2.55 1.32
CA GLU A 179 19.33 1.68 0.81
C GLU A 179 18.94 0.20 0.90
N ALA A 180 18.31 -0.22 2.01
CA ALA A 180 17.77 -1.58 2.14
C ALA A 180 16.69 -1.87 1.07
N ALA A 181 15.77 -0.92 0.82
CA ALA A 181 14.77 -1.08 -0.22
C ALA A 181 15.39 -1.20 -1.62
N ALA A 182 16.50 -0.49 -1.88
CA ALA A 182 17.20 -0.54 -3.15
C ALA A 182 17.87 -1.91 -3.42
N SER A 183 18.27 -2.65 -2.38
CA SER A 183 18.86 -3.98 -2.52
C SER A 183 17.86 -5.14 -2.43
N SER A 184 16.68 -4.93 -1.83
CA SER A 184 15.67 -5.97 -1.64
C SER A 184 14.90 -6.40 -2.91
N ARG A 185 14.20 -7.53 -2.78
CA ARG A 185 13.40 -8.17 -3.83
C ARG A 185 12.08 -7.45 -4.08
N THR A 186 11.58 -7.59 -5.30
CA THR A 186 10.33 -6.97 -5.75
C THR A 186 9.34 -7.99 -6.30
N PRO A 187 8.78 -8.87 -5.46
CA PRO A 187 7.87 -9.92 -5.90
C PRO A 187 6.52 -9.38 -6.41
N THR A 188 6.11 -8.17 -6.00
CA THR A 188 4.88 -7.52 -6.47
C THR A 188 5.17 -6.19 -7.16
N THR A 189 4.20 -5.69 -7.94
CA THR A 189 4.24 -4.35 -8.55
C THR A 189 4.45 -3.25 -7.50
N LEU A 190 3.82 -3.38 -6.33
CA LEU A 190 3.93 -2.42 -5.24
C LEU A 190 5.35 -2.39 -4.64
N ASP A 191 6.02 -3.54 -4.51
CA ASP A 191 7.43 -3.60 -4.11
C ASP A 191 8.33 -2.85 -5.11
N GLY A 192 8.11 -3.07 -6.41
CA GLY A 192 8.84 -2.37 -7.46
C GLY A 192 8.63 -0.86 -7.42
N LEU A 193 7.42 -0.41 -7.09
CA LEU A 193 7.10 1.01 -6.95
C LEU A 193 7.82 1.62 -5.74
N MET A 194 7.75 0.98 -4.57
CA MET A 194 8.43 1.46 -3.37
C MET A 194 9.95 1.46 -3.51
N LYS A 195 10.52 0.45 -4.18
CA LYS A 195 11.96 0.41 -4.51
C LYS A 195 12.37 1.64 -5.31
N ARG A 196 11.66 1.96 -6.40
CA ARG A 196 11.95 3.15 -7.22
C ARG A 196 11.78 4.45 -6.44
N ALA A 197 10.73 4.55 -5.63
CA ALA A 197 10.49 5.72 -4.78
C ALA A 197 11.63 5.93 -3.77
N ALA A 198 12.06 4.86 -3.08
CA ALA A 198 13.19 4.90 -2.16
C ALA A 198 14.49 5.30 -2.85
N ILE A 199 14.79 4.71 -4.01
CA ILE A 199 15.96 5.08 -4.82
C ILE A 199 15.93 6.57 -5.18
N SER A 200 14.75 7.09 -5.51
CA SER A 200 14.64 8.48 -5.95
C SER A 200 14.98 9.51 -4.86
N ILE A 201 14.75 9.20 -3.58
CA ILE A 201 15.07 10.11 -2.46
C ILE A 201 16.52 9.97 -1.96
N LEU A 202 17.23 8.89 -2.36
CA LEU A 202 18.61 8.62 -1.92
C LEU A 202 19.60 9.76 -2.20
N PRO A 203 19.57 10.47 -3.35
CA PRO A 203 20.50 11.57 -3.60
C PRO A 203 20.43 12.66 -2.52
N ALA A 204 19.22 13.10 -2.17
CA ALA A 204 19.00 14.10 -1.11
C ALA A 204 19.43 13.59 0.26
N LEU A 205 19.08 12.34 0.59
CA LEU A 205 19.49 11.70 1.84
C LEU A 205 21.02 11.58 1.96
N ARG A 206 21.72 11.27 0.87
CA ARG A 206 23.20 11.19 0.84
C ARG A 206 23.87 12.55 0.96
N ALA A 207 23.21 13.60 0.49
CA ALA A 207 23.63 14.99 0.67
C ALA A 207 23.28 15.57 2.04
N ASN A 208 22.72 14.76 2.95
CA ASN A 208 22.18 15.18 4.24
C ASN A 208 21.06 16.25 4.14
N ASP A 209 20.40 16.32 2.99
CA ASP A 209 19.27 17.23 2.74
C ASP A 209 17.94 16.52 3.00
N GLY A 210 17.63 16.39 4.29
CA GLY A 210 16.38 15.77 4.72
C GLY A 210 15.12 16.54 4.31
N LYS A 211 15.21 17.87 4.13
CA LYS A 211 14.08 18.69 3.68
C LYS A 211 13.74 18.40 2.22
N ALA A 212 14.73 18.34 1.34
CA ALA A 212 14.52 17.96 -0.06
C ALA A 212 14.00 16.51 -0.16
N ALA A 213 14.58 15.58 0.62
CA ALA A 213 14.11 14.20 0.67
C ALA A 213 12.64 14.10 1.13
N ALA A 214 12.25 14.86 2.17
CA ALA A 214 10.88 14.91 2.65
C ALA A 214 9.91 15.51 1.63
N ALA A 215 10.31 16.58 0.93
CA ALA A 215 9.50 17.19 -0.12
C ALA A 215 9.24 16.22 -1.28
N GLN A 216 10.25 15.44 -1.66
CA GLN A 216 10.11 14.40 -2.68
C GLN A 216 9.27 13.22 -2.18
N ALA A 217 9.47 12.78 -0.93
CA ALA A 217 8.70 11.69 -0.33
C ALA A 217 7.18 11.97 -0.33
N ARG A 218 6.77 13.23 -0.05
CA ARG A 218 5.35 13.63 -0.12
C ARG A 218 4.71 13.34 -1.47
N LYS A 219 5.44 13.56 -2.57
CA LYS A 219 4.95 13.32 -3.94
C LYS A 219 4.90 11.84 -4.32
N LEU A 220 5.66 11.00 -3.62
CA LEU A 220 5.81 9.58 -3.91
C LEU A 220 4.88 8.69 -3.08
N LEU A 221 4.30 9.23 -2.01
CA LEU A 221 3.30 8.55 -1.18
C LEU A 221 1.93 8.49 -1.87
N PRO A 222 1.01 7.61 -1.42
CA PRO A 222 -0.34 7.51 -1.96
C PRO A 222 -1.05 8.87 -2.09
N PHE A 223 -1.50 9.16 -3.31
CA PHE A 223 -2.15 10.39 -3.74
C PHE A 223 -1.28 11.65 -3.70
N GLY A 224 0.03 11.52 -3.52
CA GLY A 224 0.96 12.67 -3.44
C GLY A 224 1.11 13.48 -4.73
N LYS A 225 0.62 12.97 -5.86
CA LYS A 225 0.61 13.65 -7.16
C LYS A 225 -0.75 14.25 -7.52
N LEU A 226 -1.79 13.99 -6.72
CA LEU A 226 -3.08 14.60 -6.97
C LEU A 226 -3.03 16.04 -6.50
N GLU A 227 -3.47 16.94 -7.37
CA GLU A 227 -3.73 18.33 -7.00
C GLU A 227 -5.02 18.38 -6.14
N ASP A 228 -5.06 19.31 -5.20
CA ASP A 228 -6.21 19.51 -4.28
C ASP A 228 -7.42 20.15 -4.97
#